data_AF-A0A259KQK8-F1
#
_entry.id   AF-A0A259KQK8-F1
#
_cell.length_a   1.000
_cell.length_b   1.000
_cell.length_c   1.000
_cell.angle_alpha   90.00
_cell.angle_beta   90.00
_cell.angle_gamma   90.00
#
_symmetry.space_group_name_H-M   'P 1'
#
loop_
_entity.id
_entity.type
_entity.pdbx_description
1 polymer ?
#
loop_
_entity_poly.entity_id
_entity_poly.type
_entity_poly.pdbx_seq_one_letter_code
_entity_poly.pdbx_strand_id
1 'polypeptide(L)'
;MAGGALVALTAKALILNRWPAPSAFLHDFGVLVEAILASVVASYVFYLFVVHLKEVSDRETVGPYIDRHTLRVVGDCESQLFAIGKVSGSPVALENISLKAVTEAFSNIPPYSNAPLLLGPKTNKYANWFEYFEHHKQRTRESIARVMAQLIYVDAKRVSLLAAVDDCSHFSMIQHFLHMPVSNPDMSAFANTFHDYCVFCLALKQHMSEAQSAL
;
A
#
# COMPACT_ATOMS: atom_id res chain seq x y z
N MET A 1 -9.91 1.19 -28.30
CA MET A 1 -9.71 1.84 -29.62
C MET A 1 -8.83 1.01 -30.56
N ALA A 2 -7.64 0.54 -30.17
CA ALA A 2 -6.77 -0.25 -31.04
C ALA A 2 -7.38 -1.59 -31.53
N GLY A 3 -8.10 -2.31 -30.66
CA GLY A 3 -8.79 -3.55 -31.07
C GLY A 3 -9.85 -3.33 -32.18
N GLY A 4 -10.56 -2.21 -32.15
CA GLY A 4 -11.50 -1.84 -33.21
C GLY A 4 -10.81 -1.53 -34.54
N ALA A 5 -9.64 -0.87 -34.49
CA ALA A 5 -8.83 -0.60 -35.68
C ALA A 5 -8.25 -1.89 -36.28
N LEU A 6 -7.79 -2.82 -35.45
CA LEU A 6 -7.27 -4.13 -35.90
C LEU A 6 -8.38 -4.97 -36.56
N VAL A 7 -9.58 -5.00 -35.98
CA VAL A 7 -10.76 -5.69 -36.54
C VAL A 7 -11.21 -5.02 -37.83
N ALA A 8 -11.25 -3.70 -37.90
CA ALA A 8 -11.59 -2.97 -39.13
C ALA A 8 -10.57 -3.22 -40.25
N LEU A 9 -9.27 -3.29 -39.91
CA LEU A 9 -8.20 -3.55 -40.87
C LEU A 9 -8.26 -4.99 -41.40
N THR A 10 -8.50 -5.98 -40.53
CA THR A 10 -8.72 -7.38 -40.96
C THR A 10 -10.01 -7.55 -41.75
N ALA A 11 -11.12 -6.91 -41.35
CA ALA A 11 -12.36 -6.93 -42.10
C ALA A 11 -12.21 -6.29 -43.49
N LYS A 12 -11.50 -5.15 -43.59
CA LYS A 12 -11.21 -4.51 -44.88
C LYS A 12 -10.36 -5.44 -45.76
N ALA A 13 -9.27 -5.99 -45.22
CA ALA A 13 -8.32 -6.81 -45.96
C ALA A 13 -8.94 -8.12 -46.49
N LEU A 14 -9.84 -8.74 -45.74
CA LEU A 14 -10.44 -10.03 -46.09
C LEU A 14 -11.75 -9.91 -46.88
N ILE A 15 -12.54 -8.85 -46.65
CA ILE A 15 -13.88 -8.69 -47.21
C ILE A 15 -13.92 -7.60 -48.28
N LEU A 16 -13.52 -6.37 -47.95
CA LEU A 16 -13.65 -5.24 -48.88
C LEU A 16 -12.67 -5.31 -50.06
N ASN A 17 -11.44 -5.79 -49.86
CA ASN A 17 -10.46 -5.90 -50.94
C ASN A 17 -10.84 -6.94 -52.01
N ARG A 18 -11.86 -7.78 -51.77
CA ARG A 18 -12.38 -8.73 -52.76
C ARG A 18 -13.34 -8.10 -53.77
N TRP A 19 -13.85 -6.89 -53.51
CA TRP A 19 -14.76 -6.21 -54.42
C TRP A 19 -14.03 -5.14 -55.24
N PRO A 20 -14.17 -5.12 -56.58
CA PRO A 20 -13.57 -4.09 -57.40
C PRO A 20 -14.14 -2.72 -57.02
N ALA A 21 -13.27 -1.74 -56.83
CA ALA A 21 -13.68 -0.40 -56.43
C ALA A 21 -14.61 0.22 -57.49
N PRO A 22 -15.79 0.75 -57.11
CA PRO A 22 -16.74 1.32 -58.06
C PRO A 22 -16.22 2.56 -58.81
N SER A 23 -15.21 3.25 -58.24
CA SER A 23 -14.58 4.43 -58.81
C SER A 23 -13.15 4.60 -58.31
N ALA A 24 -12.30 5.31 -59.06
CA ALA A 24 -10.92 5.60 -58.68
C ALA A 24 -10.82 6.36 -57.35
N PHE A 25 -11.76 7.29 -57.08
CA PHE A 25 -11.81 8.02 -55.82
C PHE A 25 -12.01 7.10 -54.60
N LEU A 26 -12.91 6.11 -54.70
CA LEU A 26 -13.17 5.18 -53.60
C LEU A 26 -11.98 4.25 -53.33
N HIS A 27 -11.24 3.90 -54.39
CA HIS A 27 -9.99 3.16 -54.26
C HIS A 27 -8.96 3.97 -53.44
N ASP A 28 -8.71 5.22 -53.82
CA ASP A 28 -7.71 6.07 -53.16
C ASP A 28 -8.10 6.40 -51.71
N PHE A 29 -9.39 6.63 -51.46
CA PHE A 29 -9.90 6.78 -50.10
C PHE A 29 -9.71 5.51 -49.26
N GLY A 30 -9.94 4.33 -49.85
CA GLY A 30 -9.68 3.05 -49.20
C GLY A 30 -8.21 2.89 -48.79
N VAL A 31 -7.27 3.26 -49.66
CA VAL A 31 -5.82 3.25 -49.36
C VAL A 31 -5.49 4.19 -48.21
N LEU A 32 -6.04 5.41 -48.21
CA LEU A 32 -5.86 6.37 -47.12
C LEU A 32 -6.35 5.81 -45.78
N VAL A 33 -7.55 5.24 -45.76
CA VAL A 33 -8.12 4.62 -44.54
C VAL A 33 -7.25 3.49 -44.02
N GLU A 34 -6.69 2.66 -44.91
CA GLU A 34 -5.78 1.58 -44.52
C GLU A 34 -4.46 2.10 -43.95
N ALA A 35 -3.87 3.13 -44.56
CA ALA A 35 -2.68 3.77 -44.01
C ALA A 35 -2.93 4.34 -42.60
N ILE A 36 -4.09 4.98 -42.38
CA ILE A 36 -4.49 5.47 -41.07
C ILE A 36 -4.65 4.32 -40.07
N LEU A 37 -5.42 3.28 -40.42
CA LEU A 37 -5.62 2.12 -39.53
C LEU A 37 -4.30 1.41 -39.21
N ALA A 38 -3.42 1.24 -40.20
CA ALA A 38 -2.10 0.63 -40.03
C ALA A 38 -1.23 1.48 -39.09
N SER A 39 -1.25 2.81 -39.22
CA SER A 39 -0.52 3.70 -38.30
C SER A 39 -1.04 3.63 -36.86
N VAL A 40 -2.37 3.53 -36.65
CA VAL A 40 -2.98 3.35 -35.33
C VAL A 40 -2.55 2.02 -34.72
N VAL A 41 -2.56 0.93 -35.51
CA VAL A 41 -2.07 -0.38 -35.05
C VAL A 41 -0.57 -0.32 -34.71
N ALA A 42 0.26 0.27 -35.57
CA ALA A 42 1.70 0.38 -35.36
C ALA A 42 2.04 1.20 -34.11
N SER A 43 1.38 2.33 -33.88
CA SER A 43 1.55 3.15 -32.67
C SER A 43 1.17 2.39 -31.39
N TYR A 44 0.11 1.58 -31.43
CA TYR A 44 -0.30 0.76 -30.29
C TYR A 44 0.68 -0.38 -30.01
N VAL A 45 1.17 -1.04 -31.06
CA VAL A 45 2.23 -2.05 -30.94
C VAL A 45 3.47 -1.44 -30.31
N PHE A 46 3.89 -0.26 -30.78
CA PHE A 46 5.02 0.47 -30.20
C PHE A 46 4.79 0.78 -28.71
N TYR A 47 3.60 1.27 -28.33
CA TYR A 47 3.24 1.49 -26.93
C TYR A 47 3.36 0.21 -26.09
N LEU A 48 2.85 -0.93 -26.57
CA LEU A 48 2.90 -2.18 -25.84
C LEU A 48 4.33 -2.65 -25.57
N PHE A 49 5.22 -2.57 -26.57
CA PHE A 49 6.59 -3.04 -26.43
C PHE A 49 7.48 -2.06 -25.66
N VAL A 50 7.34 -0.76 -25.90
CA VAL A 50 8.25 0.25 -25.33
C VAL A 50 7.81 0.71 -23.95
N VAL A 51 6.51 0.86 -23.74
CA VAL A 51 5.96 1.40 -22.49
C VAL A 51 5.45 0.26 -21.61
N HIS A 52 4.48 -0.51 -22.10
CA HIS A 52 3.77 -1.46 -21.25
C HIS A 52 4.67 -2.62 -20.77
N LEU A 53 5.44 -3.22 -21.68
CA LEU A 53 6.36 -4.31 -21.31
C LEU A 53 7.42 -3.86 -20.31
N LYS A 54 7.96 -2.64 -20.50
CA LYS A 54 8.91 -2.05 -19.57
C LYS A 54 8.27 -1.79 -18.20
N GLU A 55 7.07 -1.22 -18.17
CA GLU A 55 6.33 -0.93 -16.94
C GLU A 55 6.03 -2.21 -16.15
N VAL A 56 5.61 -3.28 -16.83
CA VAL A 56 5.38 -4.59 -16.21
C VAL A 56 6.69 -5.17 -15.66
N SER A 57 7.76 -5.17 -16.45
CA SER A 57 9.07 -5.69 -16.01
C SER A 57 9.65 -4.91 -14.83
N ASP A 58 9.56 -3.58 -14.85
CA ASP A 58 10.04 -2.72 -13.77
C ASP A 58 9.20 -2.97 -12.50
N ARG A 59 7.87 -3.14 -12.64
CA ARG A 59 6.97 -3.49 -11.54
C ARG A 59 7.25 -4.88 -10.96
N GLU A 60 7.55 -5.89 -11.76
CA GLU A 60 7.93 -7.23 -11.27
C GLU A 60 9.25 -7.21 -10.50
N THR A 61 10.18 -6.34 -10.90
CA THR A 61 11.49 -6.21 -10.25
C THR A 61 11.41 -5.45 -8.92
N VAL A 62 10.64 -4.35 -8.87
CA VAL A 62 10.55 -3.47 -7.69
C VAL A 62 9.42 -3.88 -6.75
N GLY A 63 8.38 -4.55 -7.26
CA GLY A 63 7.20 -5.00 -6.52
C GLY A 63 7.50 -5.75 -5.24
N PRO A 64 8.36 -6.80 -5.25
CA PRO A 64 8.72 -7.53 -4.03
C PRO A 64 9.40 -6.66 -2.96
N TYR A 65 10.18 -5.64 -3.37
CA TYR A 65 10.80 -4.70 -2.45
C TYR A 65 9.76 -3.80 -1.80
N ILE A 66 8.81 -3.27 -2.58
CA ILE A 66 7.69 -2.47 -2.08
C ILE A 66 6.86 -3.32 -1.12
N ASP A 67 6.41 -4.50 -1.55
CA ASP A 67 5.56 -5.38 -0.77
C ASP A 67 6.22 -5.78 0.55
N ARG A 68 7.52 -6.09 0.55
CA ARG A 68 8.27 -6.37 1.78
C ARG A 68 8.19 -5.23 2.78
N HIS A 69 8.35 -3.98 2.33
CA HIS A 69 8.32 -2.82 3.22
C HIS A 69 6.90 -2.45 3.64
N THR A 70 5.91 -2.62 2.76
CA THR A 70 4.50 -2.47 3.12
C THR A 70 4.06 -3.54 4.13
N LEU A 71 4.46 -4.80 3.95
CA LEU A 71 4.22 -5.89 4.91
C LEU A 71 4.87 -5.59 6.26
N ARG A 72 6.05 -4.95 6.26
CA ARG A 72 6.72 -4.56 7.51
C ARG A 72 5.93 -3.51 8.30
N VAL A 73 5.27 -2.56 7.62
CA VAL A 73 4.38 -1.58 8.27
C VAL A 73 3.22 -2.30 8.98
N VAL A 74 2.56 -3.23 8.29
CA VAL A 74 1.46 -4.03 8.86
C VAL A 74 1.98 -4.93 9.99
N GLY A 75 3.09 -5.62 9.78
CA GLY A 75 3.69 -6.50 10.78
C GLY A 75 4.17 -5.76 12.04
N ASP A 76 4.63 -4.52 11.92
CA ASP A 76 4.96 -3.68 13.08
C ASP A 76 3.69 -3.33 13.88
N CYS A 77 2.53 -3.15 13.24
CA CYS A 77 1.24 -2.97 13.93
C CYS A 77 0.79 -4.27 14.64
N GLU A 78 0.83 -5.41 13.93
CA GLU A 78 0.47 -6.72 14.48
C GLU A 78 1.36 -7.11 15.67
N SER A 79 2.66 -6.84 15.57
CA SER A 79 3.61 -7.06 16.67
C SER A 79 3.26 -6.24 17.91
N GLN A 80 2.78 -5.01 17.74
CA GLN A 80 2.33 -4.17 18.85
C GLN A 80 1.06 -4.76 19.48
N LEU A 81 0.06 -5.11 18.67
CA LEU A 81 -1.18 -5.74 19.15
C LEU A 81 -0.92 -7.05 19.91
N PHE A 82 -0.01 -7.88 19.41
CA PHE A 82 0.42 -9.10 20.09
C PHE A 82 1.06 -8.81 21.45
N ALA A 83 1.98 -7.84 21.51
CA ALA A 83 2.64 -7.41 22.74
C ALA A 83 1.64 -6.88 23.77
N ILE A 84 0.72 -6.02 23.32
CA ILE A 84 -0.37 -5.46 24.13
C ILE A 84 -1.24 -6.58 24.68
N GLY A 85 -1.73 -7.49 23.82
CA GLY A 85 -2.60 -8.57 24.23
C GLY A 85 -1.94 -9.54 25.21
N LYS A 86 -0.64 -9.77 25.06
CA LYS A 86 0.14 -10.59 26.00
C LYS A 86 0.23 -9.97 27.39
N VAL A 87 0.44 -8.65 27.48
CA VAL A 87 0.60 -7.96 28.77
C VAL A 87 -0.76 -7.66 29.43
N SER A 88 -1.77 -7.31 28.65
CA SER A 88 -3.10 -7.00 29.16
C SER A 88 -3.91 -8.23 29.57
N GLY A 89 -3.52 -9.42 29.09
CA GLY A 89 -4.31 -10.66 29.21
C GLY A 89 -5.50 -10.73 28.26
N SER A 90 -5.70 -9.70 27.43
CA SER A 90 -6.82 -9.59 26.48
C SER A 90 -6.28 -9.64 25.05
N PRO A 91 -6.32 -10.81 24.38
CA PRO A 91 -5.78 -10.94 23.03
C PRO A 91 -6.53 -10.05 22.05
N VAL A 92 -5.78 -9.22 21.32
CA VAL A 92 -6.31 -8.35 20.27
C VAL A 92 -5.63 -8.71 18.96
N ALA A 93 -6.43 -8.91 17.91
CA ALA A 93 -5.97 -9.24 16.57
C ALA A 93 -6.35 -8.11 15.60
N LEU A 94 -5.53 -7.89 14.58
CA LEU A 94 -5.74 -6.80 13.62
C LEU A 94 -7.01 -7.02 12.80
N GLU A 95 -7.34 -8.27 12.47
CA GLU A 95 -8.48 -8.66 11.62
C GLU A 95 -9.83 -8.29 12.25
N ASN A 96 -9.91 -8.30 13.58
CA ASN A 96 -11.13 -8.06 14.34
C ASN A 96 -10.94 -6.88 15.32
N ILE A 97 -10.14 -5.90 14.92
CA ILE A 97 -9.83 -4.75 15.76
C ILE A 97 -11.10 -3.96 16.06
N SER A 98 -11.31 -3.64 17.33
CA SER A 98 -12.39 -2.76 17.77
C SER A 98 -11.89 -1.83 18.86
N LEU A 99 -12.42 -0.60 18.88
CA LEU A 99 -12.04 0.39 19.89
C LEU A 99 -12.26 -0.15 21.31
N LYS A 100 -13.37 -0.86 21.54
CA LYS A 100 -13.66 -1.46 22.85
C LYS A 100 -12.57 -2.44 23.29
N ALA A 101 -12.14 -3.34 22.40
CA ALA A 101 -11.10 -4.32 22.72
C ALA A 101 -9.74 -3.65 23.00
N VAL A 102 -9.39 -2.62 22.23
CA VAL A 102 -8.17 -1.84 22.47
C VAL A 102 -8.23 -1.12 23.80
N THR A 103 -9.35 -0.45 24.11
CA THR A 103 -9.54 0.26 25.38
C THR A 103 -9.43 -0.68 26.58
N GLU A 104 -10.05 -1.85 26.51
CA GLU A 104 -9.98 -2.88 27.55
C GLU A 104 -8.55 -3.44 27.71
N ALA A 105 -7.83 -3.65 26.61
CA ALA A 105 -6.43 -4.06 26.69
C ALA A 105 -5.56 -2.95 27.33
N PHE A 106 -5.80 -1.69 26.96
CA PHE A 106 -5.03 -0.54 27.44
C PHE A 106 -5.32 -0.18 28.90
N SER A 107 -6.52 -0.45 29.42
CA SER A 107 -6.83 -0.23 30.85
C SER A 107 -6.03 -1.12 31.79
N ASN A 108 -5.46 -2.22 31.28
CA ASN A 108 -4.61 -3.14 32.06
C ASN A 108 -3.12 -2.82 31.95
N ILE A 109 -2.75 -1.73 31.26
CA ILE A 109 -1.35 -1.40 30.97
C ILE A 109 -1.00 -0.05 31.61
N PRO A 110 -0.17 -0.03 32.66
CA PRO A 110 0.37 1.21 33.19
C PRO A 110 1.38 1.82 32.19
N PRO A 111 1.30 3.13 31.88
CA PRO A 111 2.12 3.74 30.81
C PRO A 111 3.63 3.59 30.99
N TYR A 112 4.10 3.67 32.24
CA TYR A 112 5.53 3.60 32.60
C TYR A 112 5.98 2.22 33.07
N SER A 113 5.14 1.19 32.90
CA SER A 113 5.55 -0.19 33.12
C SER A 113 6.49 -0.70 32.01
N ASN A 114 7.18 -1.80 32.27
CA ASN A 114 8.09 -2.42 31.30
C ASN A 114 7.32 -2.98 30.10
N ALA A 115 7.59 -2.45 28.91
CA ALA A 115 7.16 -2.97 27.62
C ALA A 115 8.16 -4.03 27.11
N PRO A 116 7.79 -4.89 26.14
CA PRO A 116 8.62 -6.01 25.70
C PRO A 116 9.73 -5.62 24.71
N LEU A 117 10.37 -4.46 24.92
CA LEU A 117 11.55 -4.00 24.18
C LEU A 117 12.70 -3.76 25.14
N LEU A 118 13.87 -4.32 24.83
CA LEU A 118 15.09 -4.11 25.60
C LEU A 118 15.88 -2.93 25.02
N LEU A 119 16.21 -1.92 25.83
CA LEU A 119 16.97 -0.72 25.44
C LEU A 119 18.48 -0.97 25.30
N GLY A 120 18.86 -2.18 24.87
CA GLY A 120 20.23 -2.58 24.62
C GLY A 120 20.65 -3.84 25.40
N PRO A 121 21.53 -4.66 24.81
CA PRO A 121 21.91 -5.96 25.39
C PRO A 121 22.72 -5.85 26.69
N LYS A 122 23.27 -4.67 27.01
CA LYS A 122 24.15 -4.46 28.17
C LYS A 122 23.46 -3.80 29.37
N THR A 123 22.32 -3.13 29.17
CA THR A 123 21.67 -2.32 30.21
C THR A 123 20.65 -3.10 31.03
N ASN A 124 20.19 -4.26 30.52
CA ASN A 124 19.07 -5.03 31.04
C ASN A 124 17.82 -4.18 31.37
N LYS A 125 17.70 -3.02 30.70
CA LYS A 125 16.63 -2.04 30.92
C LYS A 125 15.58 -2.24 29.85
N TYR A 126 14.35 -2.46 30.28
CA TYR A 126 13.20 -2.49 29.40
C TYR A 126 12.74 -1.07 29.08
N ALA A 127 12.25 -0.87 27.87
CA ALA A 127 11.56 0.34 27.46
C ALA A 127 10.23 0.43 28.22
N ASN A 128 9.78 1.64 28.53
CA ASN A 128 8.37 1.85 28.87
C ASN A 128 7.49 1.82 27.61
N TRP A 129 6.18 1.92 27.76
CA TRP A 129 5.26 1.82 26.62
C TRP A 129 5.40 2.98 25.63
N PHE A 130 5.66 4.21 26.08
CA PHE A 130 5.90 5.32 25.14
C PHE A 130 7.21 5.15 24.37
N GLU A 131 8.29 4.71 25.03
CA GLU A 131 9.56 4.38 24.38
C GLU A 131 9.40 3.22 23.38
N TYR A 132 8.58 2.22 23.73
CA TYR A 132 8.22 1.11 22.85
C TYR A 132 7.49 1.60 21.60
N PHE A 133 6.43 2.39 21.77
CA PHE A 133 5.67 2.94 20.65
C PHE A 133 6.52 3.86 19.77
N GLU A 134 7.44 4.65 20.35
CA GLU A 134 8.37 5.48 19.59
C GLU A 134 9.29 4.66 18.69
N HIS A 135 9.84 3.57 19.23
CA HIS A 135 10.69 2.67 18.46
C HIS A 135 9.92 2.05 17.27
N HIS A 136 8.68 1.62 17.50
CA HIS A 136 7.83 1.09 16.42
C HIS A 136 7.40 2.15 15.41
N LYS A 137 7.13 3.38 15.86
CA LYS A 137 6.88 4.54 15.00
C LYS A 137 8.05 4.77 14.05
N GLN A 138 9.28 4.84 14.58
CA GLN A 138 10.48 5.07 13.76
C GLN A 138 10.66 3.99 12.70
N ARG A 139 10.54 2.71 13.08
CA ARG A 139 10.62 1.58 12.13
C ARG A 139 9.53 1.60 11.05
N THR A 140 8.32 2.00 11.44
CA THR A 140 7.19 2.16 10.51
C THR A 140 7.51 3.25 9.50
N ARG A 141 7.94 4.43 9.97
CA ARG A 141 8.33 5.56 9.11
C ARG A 141 9.49 5.25 8.17
N GLU A 142 10.51 4.54 8.65
CA GLU A 142 11.60 4.08 7.79
C GLU A 142 11.10 3.16 6.67
N SER A 143 10.15 2.27 6.97
CA SER A 143 9.57 1.37 5.98
C SER A 143 8.70 2.13 4.96
N ILE A 144 7.89 3.08 5.43
CA ILE A 144 7.11 3.97 4.57
C ILE A 144 8.03 4.78 3.66
N ALA A 145 9.07 5.42 4.20
CA ALA A 145 10.03 6.20 3.43
C ALA A 145 10.71 5.38 2.31
N ARG A 146 11.04 4.10 2.59
CA ARG A 146 11.59 3.19 1.59
C ARG A 146 10.62 2.86 0.46
N VAL A 147 9.32 2.73 0.76
CA VAL A 147 8.28 2.56 -0.26
C VAL A 147 8.10 3.85 -1.07
N MET A 148 7.98 4.99 -0.38
CA MET A 148 7.80 6.29 -1.03
C MET A 148 8.99 6.68 -1.91
N ALA A 149 10.20 6.20 -1.63
CA ALA A 149 11.36 6.36 -2.51
C ALA A 149 11.17 5.68 -3.88
N GLN A 150 10.21 4.77 -4.02
CA GLN A 150 9.85 4.06 -5.25
C GLN A 150 8.51 4.53 -5.84
N LEU A 151 8.06 5.75 -5.50
CA LEU A 151 6.70 6.27 -5.77
C LEU A 151 6.19 6.01 -7.20
N ILE A 152 7.03 6.10 -8.22
CA ILE A 152 6.66 5.87 -9.63
C ILE A 152 6.14 4.45 -9.91
N TYR A 153 6.43 3.49 -9.04
CA TYR A 153 6.03 2.09 -9.13
C TYR A 153 4.92 1.71 -8.13
N VAL A 154 4.44 2.68 -7.34
CA VAL A 154 3.45 2.47 -6.28
C VAL A 154 2.10 2.99 -6.76
N ASP A 155 1.04 2.18 -6.62
CA ASP A 155 -0.30 2.62 -6.98
C ASP A 155 -0.84 3.67 -5.99
N ALA A 156 -1.73 4.55 -6.49
CA ALA A 156 -2.24 5.67 -5.72
C ALA A 156 -3.01 5.27 -4.43
N LYS A 157 -3.71 4.13 -4.44
CA LYS A 157 -4.46 3.64 -3.27
C LYS A 157 -3.48 3.25 -2.16
N ARG A 158 -2.42 2.52 -2.50
CA ARG A 158 -1.34 2.18 -1.56
C ARG A 158 -0.62 3.41 -1.02
N VAL A 159 -0.30 4.39 -1.87
CA VAL A 159 0.30 5.67 -1.44
C VAL A 159 -0.59 6.37 -0.41
N SER A 160 -1.89 6.49 -0.69
CA SER A 160 -2.84 7.13 0.21
C SER A 160 -2.94 6.43 1.57
N LEU A 161 -2.96 5.10 1.58
CA LEU A 161 -3.02 4.32 2.83
C LEU A 161 -1.73 4.45 3.64
N LEU A 162 -0.57 4.42 3.00
CA LEU A 162 0.73 4.61 3.69
C LEU A 162 0.85 6.03 4.27
N ALA A 163 0.39 7.05 3.54
CA ALA A 163 0.34 8.42 4.04
C ALA A 163 -0.57 8.54 5.27
N ALA A 164 -1.76 7.91 5.25
CA ALA A 164 -2.66 7.89 6.41
C ALA A 164 -2.04 7.23 7.65
N VAL A 165 -1.21 6.20 7.45
CA VAL A 165 -0.43 5.61 8.55
C VAL A 165 0.63 6.58 9.08
N ASP A 166 1.38 7.26 8.22
CA ASP A 166 2.47 8.18 8.62
C ASP A 166 1.96 9.43 9.36
N ASP A 167 0.81 9.95 8.91
CA ASP A 167 0.12 11.11 9.45
C ASP A 167 -0.83 10.79 10.61
N CYS A 168 -0.83 9.54 11.09
CA CYS A 168 -1.72 9.11 12.16
C CYS A 168 -1.49 9.90 13.45
N SER A 169 -2.58 10.33 14.09
CA SER A 169 -2.56 11.09 15.35
C SER A 169 -1.81 10.37 16.48
N HIS A 170 -1.80 9.04 16.46
CA HIS A 170 -1.05 8.20 17.40
C HIS A 170 0.45 8.55 17.41
N PHE A 171 1.04 8.74 16.22
CA PHE A 171 2.46 9.01 16.06
C PHE A 171 2.88 10.37 16.62
N SER A 172 2.03 11.37 16.45
CA SER A 172 2.22 12.71 17.03
C SER A 172 2.05 12.70 18.56
N MET A 173 1.10 11.91 19.04
CA MET A 173 0.77 11.79 20.46
C MET A 173 1.93 11.15 21.26
N ILE A 174 2.51 10.05 20.77
CA ILE A 174 3.66 9.40 21.44
C ILE A 174 4.80 10.38 21.66
N GLN A 175 5.14 11.17 20.65
CA GLN A 175 6.27 12.10 20.71
C GLN A 175 6.12 13.16 21.82
N HIS A 176 4.88 13.58 22.07
CA HIS A 176 4.56 14.54 23.13
C HIS A 176 4.79 13.94 24.52
N PHE A 177 4.32 12.72 24.75
CA PHE A 177 4.34 12.07 26.06
C PHE A 177 5.65 11.37 26.43
N LEU A 178 6.58 11.24 25.49
CA LEU A 178 7.98 10.90 25.81
C LEU A 178 8.65 11.94 26.71
N HIS A 179 8.30 13.22 26.53
CA HIS A 179 8.97 14.33 27.21
C HIS A 179 8.16 14.91 28.37
N MET A 180 6.85 14.68 28.39
CA MET A 180 5.95 15.14 29.45
C MET A 180 5.20 13.96 30.05
N PRO A 181 5.55 13.55 31.28
CA PRO A 181 4.90 12.43 31.92
C PRO A 181 3.39 12.69 32.12
N VAL A 182 2.58 11.67 31.88
CA VAL A 182 1.15 11.68 32.19
C VAL A 182 0.90 11.07 33.56
N SER A 183 -0.12 11.54 34.25
CA SER A 183 -0.55 10.98 35.54
C SER A 183 -1.64 9.92 35.39
N ASN A 184 -1.92 9.46 34.17
CA ASN A 184 -2.94 8.45 33.91
C ASN A 184 -2.52 7.11 34.54
N PRO A 185 -3.46 6.39 35.19
CA PRO A 185 -3.15 5.09 35.80
C PRO A 185 -2.88 4.01 34.75
N ASP A 186 -3.43 4.17 33.54
CA ASP A 186 -3.38 3.21 32.45
C ASP A 186 -3.28 3.92 31.09
N MET A 187 -3.19 3.13 30.01
CA MET A 187 -3.05 3.63 28.65
C MET A 187 -4.39 3.92 27.96
N SER A 188 -5.55 3.74 28.59
CA SER A 188 -6.87 3.78 27.93
C SER A 188 -7.16 5.10 27.22
N ALA A 189 -6.63 6.23 27.71
CA ALA A 189 -6.73 7.53 27.07
C ALA A 189 -6.11 7.60 25.67
N PHE A 190 -5.21 6.67 25.33
CA PHE A 190 -4.52 6.60 24.06
C PHE A 190 -5.17 5.60 23.08
N ALA A 191 -6.15 4.82 23.55
CA ALA A 191 -6.77 3.73 22.81
C ALA A 191 -7.39 4.18 21.48
N ASN A 192 -8.01 5.37 21.45
CA ASN A 192 -8.64 5.88 20.23
C ASN A 192 -7.61 6.10 19.11
N THR A 193 -6.51 6.78 19.41
CA THR A 193 -5.47 7.05 18.39
C THR A 193 -4.78 5.77 17.94
N PHE A 194 -4.49 4.84 18.87
CA PHE A 194 -3.90 3.56 18.51
C PHE A 194 -4.85 2.70 17.67
N HIS A 195 -6.15 2.74 17.97
CA HIS A 195 -7.17 2.09 17.16
C HIS A 195 -7.19 2.66 15.73
N ASP A 196 -7.13 3.98 15.56
CA ASP A 196 -7.07 4.61 14.23
C ASP A 196 -5.84 4.13 13.45
N TYR A 197 -4.67 4.07 14.10
CA TYR A 197 -3.45 3.49 13.52
C TYR A 197 -3.67 2.03 13.05
N CYS A 198 -4.32 1.21 13.87
CA CYS A 198 -4.63 -0.18 13.52
C CYS A 198 -5.61 -0.27 12.34
N VAL A 199 -6.63 0.59 12.29
CA VAL A 199 -7.59 0.64 11.18
C VAL A 199 -6.89 0.98 9.86
N PHE A 200 -5.97 1.94 9.85
CA PHE A 200 -5.19 2.25 8.65
C PHE A 200 -4.29 1.07 8.23
N CYS A 201 -3.66 0.38 9.19
CA CYS A 201 -2.86 -0.81 8.91
C CYS A 201 -3.71 -1.98 8.38
N LEU A 202 -4.94 -2.16 8.88
CA LEU A 202 -5.88 -3.16 8.38
C LEU A 202 -6.30 -2.86 6.94
N ALA A 203 -6.64 -1.60 6.64
CA ALA A 203 -6.99 -1.18 5.28
C ALA A 203 -5.81 -1.40 4.31
N LEU A 204 -4.58 -1.12 4.76
CA LEU A 204 -3.36 -1.42 4.00
C LEU A 204 -3.20 -2.92 3.74
N LYS A 205 -3.38 -3.77 4.77
CA LYS A 205 -3.32 -5.24 4.64
C LYS A 205 -4.36 -5.77 3.65
N GLN A 206 -5.60 -5.30 3.74
CA GLN A 206 -6.68 -5.70 2.83
C GLN A 206 -6.34 -5.35 1.39
N HIS A 207 -5.87 -4.13 1.14
CA HIS A 207 -5.48 -3.70 -0.20
C HIS A 207 -4.35 -4.55 -0.80
N MET A 208 -3.39 -4.99 0.01
CA MET A 208 -2.33 -5.89 -0.44
C MET A 208 -2.87 -7.27 -0.84
N SER A 209 -3.83 -7.81 -0.08
CA SER A 209 -4.44 -9.10 -0.40
C SER A 209 -5.27 -9.05 -1.68
N GLU A 210 -6.01 -7.96 -1.91
CA GLU A 210 -6.75 -7.70 -3.15
C GLU A 210 -5.79 -7.65 -4.35
N ALA A 211 -4.67 -6.94 -4.22
CA ALA A 211 -3.68 -6.79 -5.28
C ALA A 211 -2.99 -8.11 -5.65
N GLN A 212 -2.81 -9.03 -4.68
CA GLN A 212 -2.26 -10.37 -4.93
C GLN A 212 -3.26 -11.32 -5.58
N SER A 213 -4.57 -11.11 -5.35
CA SER A 213 -5.63 -11.94 -5.95
C SER A 213 -6.02 -11.55 -7.39
N ALA A 214 -5.59 -10.37 -7.84
CA ALA A 214 -5.87 -9.83 -9.17
C ALA A 214 -4.77 -10.11 -10.20
N LEU A 215 -3.65 -10.72 -9.76
CA LEU A 215 -2.55 -11.22 -10.58
C LEU A 215 -2.73 -12.72 -10.84
#